data_AF-A0A2E4KG93-F1
#
_entry.id   AF-A0A2E4KG93-F1
#
_cell.length_a   1.000
_cell.length_b   1.000
_cell.length_c   1.000
_cell.angle_alpha   90.00
_cell.angle_beta   90.00
_cell.angle_gamma   90.00
#
_symmetry.space_group_name_H-M   'P 1'
#
loop_
_entity.id
_entity.type
_entity.pdbx_description
1 polymer ?
#
loop_
_entity_poly.entity_id
_entity_poly.type
_entity_poly.pdbx_seq_one_letter_code
_entity_poly.pdbx_strand_id
1 'polypeptide(L)' 'YELAEHILEHHHHIICTPCGEVLDFHLSQSIEEKLEESLQKIANEFGFSVDRHQLDLIGKCGKCS' A
#
# COMPACT_ATOMS: atom_id res chain seq x y z
N TYR A 1 -22.34 -9.54 -1.18
CA TYR A 1 -22.75 -8.14 -1.03
C TYR A 1 -22.02 -7.60 0.17
N GLU A 2 -20.86 -6.97 -0.06
CA GLU A 2 -20.25 -6.12 0.94
C GLU A 2 -20.46 -4.69 0.48
N LEU A 3 -21.28 -4.01 1.27
CA LEU A 3 -21.76 -2.66 1.06
C LEU A 3 -20.61 -1.69 1.32
N ALA A 4 -20.39 -0.80 0.36
CA ALA A 4 -20.05 0.60 0.62
C ALA A 4 -19.03 0.84 1.75
N GLU A 5 -17.81 0.32 1.63
CA GLU A 5 -16.66 0.85 2.35
C GLU A 5 -16.18 2.12 1.64
N HIS A 6 -17.00 3.17 1.67
CA HIS A 6 -16.53 4.52 1.39
C HIS A 6 -15.56 4.90 2.53
N ILE A 7 -14.26 4.74 2.25
CA ILE A 7 -13.12 5.17 3.08
C ILE A 7 -13.02 4.45 4.44
N LEU A 8 -12.81 3.14 4.41
CA LEU A 8 -12.16 2.46 5.54
C LEU A 8 -10.64 2.52 5.30
N GLU A 9 -9.90 2.91 6.33
CA GLU A 9 -8.54 3.47 6.28
C GLU A 9 -7.60 2.71 5.31
N HIS A 10 -7.06 3.43 4.33
CA HIS A 10 -6.01 2.94 3.46
C HIS A 10 -4.75 2.71 4.31
N HIS A 11 -4.48 1.46 4.64
CA HIS A 11 -3.29 1.02 5.34
C HIS A 11 -2.43 0.16 4.41
N HIS A 12 -1.15 0.13 4.72
CA HIS A 12 -0.13 -0.61 3.98
C HIS A 12 0.47 -1.68 4.88
N HIS A 13 1.07 -2.72 4.30
CA HIS A 13 1.63 -3.82 5.09
C HIS A 13 3.15 -3.81 5.10
N ILE A 14 3.75 -4.22 6.20
CA ILE A 14 5.13 -4.69 6.24
C ILE A 14 5.17 -6.17 6.63
N ILE A 15 5.86 -6.97 5.83
CA ILE A 15 5.86 -8.43 5.88
C ILE A 15 7.29 -8.93 6.13
N CYS A 16 7.46 -9.74 7.17
CA CYS A 16 8.69 -10.41 7.51
C CYS A 16 8.81 -11.75 6.78
N THR A 17 9.78 -11.88 5.87
CA THR A 17 9.96 -13.12 5.09
C THR A 17 10.43 -14.33 5.89
N PRO A 18 11.24 -14.20 6.96
CA PRO A 18 11.65 -15.36 7.77
C PRO A 18 10.54 -15.95 8.66
N CYS A 19 9.70 -15.13 9.28
CA CYS A 19 8.72 -15.60 10.28
C CYS A 19 7.26 -15.40 9.87
N GLY A 20 6.98 -14.67 8.79
CA GLY A 20 5.63 -14.40 8.30
C GLY A 20 4.87 -13.33 9.09
N GLU A 21 5.52 -12.59 9.99
CA GLU A 21 4.89 -11.47 10.72
C GLU A 21 4.44 -10.40 9.72
N VAL A 22 3.17 -10.00 9.82
CA VAL A 22 2.56 -8.93 9.03
C VAL A 22 2.10 -7.85 9.98
N LEU A 23 2.45 -6.60 9.70
CA LEU A 23 2.05 -5.43 10.48
C LEU A 23 1.49 -4.35 9.54
N ASP A 24 0.44 -3.68 10.00
CA ASP A 24 -0.15 -2.55 9.30
C ASP A 24 0.60 -1.26 9.64
N PHE A 25 0.74 -0.38 8.66
CA PHE A 25 1.22 0.99 8.86
C PHE A 25 0.43 1.98 8.01
N HIS A 26 0.50 3.25 8.42
CA HIS A 26 -0.15 4.35 7.72
C HIS A 26 0.92 5.36 7.28
N LEU A 27 0.79 5.91 6.08
CA LEU A 27 1.54 7.08 5.69
C LEU A 27 0.75 8.33 6.09
N SER A 28 1.44 9.46 6.25
CA SER A 28 0.74 10.73 6.39
C SER A 28 -0.02 11.05 5.09
N GLN A 29 -1.17 11.73 5.20
CA GLN A 29 -1.99 12.14 4.06
C GLN A 29 -1.19 12.76 2.90
N SER A 30 -0.22 13.64 3.21
CA SER A 30 0.60 14.31 2.18
C SER A 30 1.55 13.38 1.42
N ILE A 31 1.87 12.21 1.97
CA ILE A 31 2.67 11.17 1.32
C ILE A 31 1.75 10.28 0.48
N GLU A 32 0.58 9.90 0.99
CA GLU A 32 -0.43 9.16 0.24
C GLU A 32 -0.81 9.88 -1.06
N GLU A 33 -1.09 11.18 -0.98
CA GLU A 33 -1.43 12.00 -2.15
C GLU A 33 -0.32 12.00 -3.21
N LYS A 34 0.95 12.13 -2.78
CA LYS A 34 2.10 12.10 -3.69
C LYS A 34 2.34 10.72 -4.31
N LEU A 35 2.09 9.66 -3.54
CA LEU A 35 2.21 8.28 -4.03
C LEU A 35 1.16 8.04 -5.12
N GLU A 36 -0.10 8.37 -4.86
CA GLU A 36 -1.21 8.23 -5.81
C GLU A 36 -0.95 9.02 -7.09
N GLU A 37 -0.54 10.30 -6.99
CA GLU A 37 -0.18 11.11 -8.16
C GLU A 37 0.94 10.46 -9.00
N SER A 38 1.93 9.86 -8.35
CA SER A 38 3.06 9.24 -9.03
C SER A 38 2.64 7.96 -9.75
N LEU A 39 1.83 7.13 -9.10
CA LEU A 39 1.30 5.90 -9.69
C LEU A 39 0.35 6.20 -10.85
N GLN A 40 -0.51 7.22 -10.73
CA GLN A 40 -1.40 7.63 -11.80
C GLN A 40 -0.63 8.15 -13.03
N LYS A 41 0.47 8.90 -12.83
CA LYS A 41 1.34 9.33 -13.93
C LYS A 41 1.93 8.14 -14.68
N ILE A 42 2.49 7.16 -13.95
CA ILE A 42 3.03 5.94 -14.54
C ILE A 42 1.93 5.18 -15.30
N ALA A 43 0.75 5.00 -14.70
CA ALA A 43 -0.36 4.32 -15.36
C ALA A 43 -0.74 4.98 -16.69
N ASN A 44 -0.81 6.31 -16.72
CA ASN A 44 -1.09 7.06 -17.94
C ASN A 44 -0.02 6.87 -19.02
N GLU A 45 1.26 6.84 -18.64
CA GLU A 45 2.37 6.57 -19.59
C GLU A 45 2.25 5.20 -20.26
N PHE A 46 1.73 4.20 -19.55
CA PHE A 46 1.48 2.86 -20.08
C PHE A 46 0.06 2.67 -20.64
N GLY A 47 -0.79 3.69 -20.62
CA GLY A 47 -2.17 3.61 -21.12
C GLY A 47 -3.12 2.77 -20.26
N PHE A 48 -2.82 2.60 -18.97
CA PHE A 48 -3.67 1.89 -18.02
C PHE A 48 -4.65 2.83 -17.31
N SER A 49 -5.84 2.32 -17.01
CA SER A 49 -6.72 2.87 -15.97
C SER A 49 -6.55 2.03 -14.71
N VAL A 50 -6.30 2.67 -13.57
CA VAL A 50 -6.01 2.00 -12.29
C VAL A 50 -7.22 2.12 -11.37
N ASP A 51 -7.73 0.98 -10.90
CA ASP A 51 -8.84 0.95 -9.94
C ASP A 51 -8.36 1.00 -8.48
N ARG A 52 -7.16 0.46 -8.22
CA ARG A 52 -6.50 0.44 -6.90
C ARG A 52 -5.01 0.16 -7.04
N HIS A 53 -4.24 0.57 -6.05
CA HIS A 53 -2.86 0.14 -5.85
C HIS A 53 -2.73 -0.67 -4.55
N GLN A 54 -1.63 -1.42 -4.42
CA GLN A 54 -1.27 -2.15 -3.22
C GLN A 54 0.21 -1.88 -2.92
N LEU A 55 0.52 -1.54 -1.67
CA LEU A 55 1.89 -1.30 -1.21
C LEU A 55 2.20 -2.24 -0.04
N ASP A 56 3.13 -3.14 -0.27
CA ASP A 56 3.68 -4.03 0.76
C ASP A 56 5.20 -3.81 0.86
N LEU A 57 5.70 -3.60 2.08
CA LEU A 57 7.12 -3.62 2.39
C LEU A 57 7.52 -5.05 2.76
N ILE A 58 8.46 -5.63 2.03
CA ILE A 58 8.91 -7.01 2.26
C ILE A 58 10.33 -6.99 2.83
N GLY A 59 10.52 -7.56 4.02
CA GLY A 59 11.80 -7.48 4.73
C GLY A 59 12.00 -8.51 5.84
N LYS A 60 12.78 -8.13 6.86
CA LYS A 60 13.01 -8.89 8.10
C LYS A 60 12.64 -8.02 9.30
N CYS A 61 11.82 -8.54 10.20
CA CYS A 61 11.49 -7.83 11.44
C CYS A 61 12.68 -7.87 12.43
N GLY A 62 12.67 -7.02 13.45
CA GLY A 62 13.74 -6.94 14.44
C GLY A 62 13.98 -8.23 15.23
N LYS A 63 13.01 -9.17 15.27
CA LYS A 63 13.16 -10.49 15.90
C LYS A 63 13.95 -11.49 15.04
N CYS A 64 14.06 -11.22 13.73
CA CYS A 64 14.68 -12.11 12.74
C CYS A 64 15.98 -11.55 12.14
N SER A 65 16.52 -10.49 12.76
CA SER A 65 17.78 -9.84 12.39
C SER A 65 18.96 -10.44 13.15
#